data_AF-A0A1W0WZW7-F1
#
_entry.id   AF-A0A1W0WZW7-F1
#
_cell.length_a   1.000
_cell.length_b   1.000
_cell.length_c   1.000
_cell.angle_alpha   90.00
_cell.angle_beta   90.00
_cell.angle_gamma   90.00
#
_symmetry.space_group_name_H-M   'P 1'
#
loop_
_entity.id
_entity.type
_entity.pdbx_description
1 polymer ?
#
loop_
_entity_poly.entity_id
_entity_poly.type
_entity_poly.pdbx_seq_one_letter_code
_entity_poly.pdbx_strand_id
1 'polypeptide(L)'
;MTYLSGSLLFLTASGHVIFEAVEWCYTWNPGSPSATLPAFSAISTVPVLKEAYAWPFLTLYFCFSTVPFVLSQQVYVCAIVLARCLHKVLATLEQELLSESRRWEQYARPSSLDNLARKVATWEYLHVRTVLMVQAMNQFFGEIFLVTYLLDVLVAVCFATQLIGEETDHSLLFYFVWLGSFVLFGAYAMLLPLPFVLLNSQVPNS
;
A
#
# COMPACT_ATOMS: atom_id res chain seq x y z
N MET A 1 11.10 -11.70 1.01
CA MET A 1 9.94 -10.80 0.99
C MET A 1 9.93 -9.75 2.10
N THR A 2 10.19 -10.09 3.38
CA THR A 2 10.09 -9.15 4.53
C THR A 2 10.91 -7.87 4.40
N TYR A 3 12.18 -7.96 3.97
CA TYR A 3 13.02 -6.77 3.78
C TYR A 3 12.52 -5.90 2.62
N LEU A 4 11.95 -6.50 1.58
CA LEU A 4 11.41 -5.79 0.43
C LEU A 4 10.16 -4.99 0.85
N SER A 5 9.22 -5.60 1.57
CA SER A 5 7.99 -4.92 2.01
C SER A 5 8.26 -3.77 2.98
N GLY A 6 9.17 -3.96 3.95
CA GLY A 6 9.54 -2.90 4.88
C GLY A 6 10.27 -1.74 4.22
N SER A 7 11.21 -2.04 3.32
CA SER A 7 11.94 -1.00 2.57
C SER A 7 11.01 -0.22 1.64
N LEU A 8 10.05 -0.91 1.00
CA LEU A 8 9.09 -0.29 0.09
C LEU A 8 8.13 0.64 0.85
N LEU A 9 7.65 0.23 2.03
CA LEU A 9 6.87 1.12 2.91
C LEU A 9 7.69 2.34 3.37
N PHE A 10 8.94 2.13 3.79
CA PHE A 10 9.79 3.22 4.23
C PHE A 10 10.09 4.22 3.09
N LEU A 11 10.40 3.72 1.90
CA LEU A 11 10.68 4.53 0.72
C LEU A 11 9.44 5.30 0.27
N THR A 12 8.28 4.65 0.25
CA THR A 12 7.02 5.30 -0.13
C THR A 12 6.60 6.37 0.87
N ALA A 13 6.72 6.09 2.19
CA ALA A 13 6.47 7.08 3.24
C ALA A 13 7.44 8.27 3.18
N SER A 14 8.74 8.00 3.04
CA SER A 14 9.75 9.05 2.92
C SER A 14 9.54 9.90 1.66
N GLY A 15 9.23 9.24 0.54
CA GLY A 15 8.89 9.91 -0.72
C GLY A 15 7.67 10.82 -0.58
N HIS A 16 6.64 10.39 0.15
CA HIS A 16 5.44 11.20 0.39
C HIS A 16 5.76 12.44 1.23
N VAL A 17 6.53 12.28 2.31
CA VAL A 17 6.92 13.40 3.19
C VAL A 17 7.77 14.42 2.43
N ILE A 18 8.72 13.95 1.63
CA ILE A 18 9.54 14.83 0.78
C ILE A 18 8.65 15.53 -0.24
N PHE A 19 7.71 14.81 -0.85
CA PHE A 19 6.75 15.38 -1.79
C PHE A 19 5.90 16.48 -1.15
N GLU A 20 5.24 16.20 -0.02
CA GLU A 20 4.46 17.21 0.71
C GLU A 20 5.35 18.42 1.05
N ALA A 21 6.57 18.21 1.53
CA ALA A 21 7.47 19.32 1.87
C ALA A 21 7.83 20.17 0.64
N VAL A 22 8.08 19.56 -0.51
CA VAL A 22 8.40 20.26 -1.77
C VAL A 22 7.18 20.99 -2.31
N GLU A 23 6.01 20.35 -2.29
CA GLU A 23 4.74 20.95 -2.68
C GLU A 23 4.44 22.16 -1.80
N TRP A 24 4.52 22.05 -0.48
CA TRP A 24 4.37 23.18 0.43
C TRP A 24 5.36 24.31 0.14
N CYS A 25 6.64 24.00 -0.10
CA CYS A 25 7.64 25.02 -0.46
C CYS A 25 7.33 25.73 -1.78
N TYR A 26 6.82 25.02 -2.78
CA TYR A 26 6.50 25.58 -4.09
C TYR A 26 5.22 26.44 -4.06
N THR A 27 4.23 25.97 -3.30
CA THR A 27 2.86 26.49 -3.35
C THR A 27 2.60 27.56 -2.30
N TRP A 28 3.34 27.53 -1.19
CA TRP A 28 3.29 28.55 -0.15
C TRP A 28 4.31 29.67 -0.43
N ASN A 29 3.90 30.67 -1.23
CA ASN A 29 4.66 31.91 -1.38
C ASN A 29 3.95 33.07 -0.66
N PRO A 30 4.35 33.47 0.56
CA PRO A 30 3.65 34.46 1.37
C PRO A 30 3.71 35.90 0.79
N GLY A 31 4.39 36.12 -0.34
CA GLY A 31 4.62 37.45 -0.93
C GLY A 31 3.90 37.77 -2.25
N SER A 32 3.16 36.83 -2.85
CA SER A 32 2.55 37.03 -4.19
C SER A 32 1.07 36.63 -4.20
N PRO A 33 0.13 37.60 -4.15
CA PRO A 33 -1.31 37.33 -4.30
C PRO A 33 -1.75 36.93 -5.73
N SER A 34 -0.84 36.80 -6.69
CA SER A 34 -1.18 36.76 -8.11
C SER A 34 -0.86 35.45 -8.83
N ALA A 35 -1.88 34.98 -9.55
CA ALA A 35 -1.88 34.11 -10.74
C ALA A 35 -1.88 32.57 -10.60
N THR A 36 -1.34 31.94 -9.55
CA THR A 36 -1.25 30.46 -9.48
C THR A 36 -2.41 29.74 -8.78
N LEU A 37 -3.39 30.48 -8.24
CA LEU A 37 -4.57 29.91 -7.56
C LEU A 37 -5.50 29.00 -8.41
N PRO A 38 -5.64 29.14 -9.76
CA PRO A 38 -6.62 28.32 -10.50
C PRO A 38 -6.21 26.84 -10.64
N ALA A 39 -4.91 26.55 -10.78
CA ALA A 39 -4.41 25.19 -11.00
C ALA A 39 -4.61 24.27 -9.77
N PHE A 40 -4.69 24.86 -8.58
CA PHE A 40 -4.96 24.17 -7.32
C PHE A 40 -6.37 23.60 -7.21
N SER A 41 -7.35 24.20 -7.91
CA SER A 41 -8.76 23.80 -7.83
C SER A 41 -9.07 22.48 -8.53
N ALA A 42 -8.15 21.99 -9.37
CA ALA A 42 -8.35 20.75 -10.12
C ALA A 42 -7.85 19.50 -9.39
N ILE A 43 -6.99 19.63 -8.38
CA ILE A 43 -6.42 18.50 -7.62
C ILE A 43 -6.82 18.54 -6.14
N SER A 44 -6.96 19.74 -5.57
CA SER A 44 -7.61 19.90 -4.28
C SER A 44 -9.12 20.02 -4.51
N THR A 45 -9.91 19.07 -4.02
CA THR A 45 -11.38 19.17 -3.95
C THR A 45 -11.85 20.31 -3.03
N VAL A 46 -10.91 21.07 -2.45
CA VAL A 46 -11.16 22.13 -1.50
C VAL A 46 -10.96 23.48 -2.19
N PRO A 47 -12.04 24.28 -2.36
CA PRO A 47 -11.94 25.60 -2.97
C PRO A 47 -11.05 26.52 -2.12
N VAL A 48 -9.98 27.03 -2.74
CA VAL A 48 -9.09 28.02 -2.12
C VAL A 48 -9.80 29.37 -2.10
N LEU A 49 -10.42 29.70 -0.96
CA LEU A 49 -11.01 31.03 -0.74
C LEU A 49 -9.88 32.07 -0.61
N LYS A 50 -9.90 33.06 -1.51
CA LYS A 50 -8.97 34.18 -1.54
C LYS A 50 -9.05 34.98 -0.22
N GLU A 51 -7.90 35.04 0.44
CA GLU A 51 -7.50 35.97 1.51
C GLU A 51 -8.15 35.74 2.91
N ALA A 52 -7.29 35.84 3.94
CA ALA A 52 -7.56 35.73 5.39
C ALA A 52 -7.81 34.34 6.02
N TYR A 53 -8.01 33.26 5.26
CA TYR A 53 -8.36 31.94 5.83
C TYR A 53 -7.37 30.82 5.49
N ALA A 54 -6.10 31.01 5.85
CA ALA A 54 -5.08 29.96 5.75
C ALA A 54 -5.41 28.71 6.59
N TRP A 55 -6.04 28.91 7.76
CA TRP A 55 -6.34 27.82 8.70
C TRP A 55 -7.39 26.83 8.17
N PRO A 56 -8.54 27.25 7.61
CA PRO A 56 -9.48 26.33 6.95
C PRO A 56 -8.84 25.55 5.80
N PHE A 57 -8.04 26.20 4.95
CA PHE A 57 -7.35 25.52 3.85
C PHE A 57 -6.38 24.45 4.37
N LEU A 58 -5.54 24.79 5.36
CA LEU A 58 -4.59 23.86 5.95
C LEU A 58 -5.31 22.70 6.65
N THR A 59 -6.42 22.97 7.34
CA THR A 59 -7.26 21.94 7.96
C THR A 59 -7.80 20.97 6.92
N LEU A 60 -8.36 21.51 5.83
CA LEU A 60 -8.93 20.70 4.76
C LEU A 60 -7.84 19.90 4.01
N TYR A 61 -6.68 20.51 3.75
CA TYR A 61 -5.52 19.81 3.18
C TYR A 61 -5.10 18.62 4.05
N PHE A 62 -4.92 18.82 5.36
CA PHE A 62 -4.58 17.71 6.27
C PHE A 62 -5.66 16.63 6.30
N CYS A 63 -6.95 17.02 6.32
CA CYS A 63 -8.07 16.08 6.39
C CYS A 63 -8.25 15.26 5.11
N PHE A 64 -7.93 15.83 3.94
CA PHE A 64 -8.20 15.21 2.64
C PHE A 64 -6.94 14.66 1.93
N SER A 65 -5.74 15.06 2.36
CA SER A 65 -4.47 14.57 1.79
C SER A 65 -3.71 13.71 2.80
N THR A 66 -3.21 14.32 3.88
CA THR A 66 -2.30 13.65 4.82
C THR A 66 -2.98 12.54 5.63
N VAL A 67 -4.20 12.77 6.14
CA VAL A 67 -4.92 11.75 6.95
C VAL A 67 -5.25 10.50 6.11
N PRO A 68 -5.87 10.60 4.92
CA PRO A 68 -6.08 9.44 4.06
C PRO A 68 -4.78 8.72 3.69
N PHE A 69 -3.71 9.44 3.41
CA PHE A 69 -2.40 8.84 3.15
C PHE A 69 -1.89 8.02 4.35
N VAL A 70 -1.86 8.61 5.55
CA VAL A 70 -1.41 7.90 6.76
C VAL A 70 -2.28 6.67 7.03
N LEU A 71 -3.60 6.79 6.90
CA LEU A 71 -4.52 5.67 7.05
C LEU A 71 -4.24 4.56 6.03
N SER A 72 -3.98 4.91 4.77
CA SER A 72 -3.62 3.93 3.72
C SER A 72 -2.34 3.16 4.09
N GLN A 73 -1.31 3.87 4.60
CA GLN A 73 -0.06 3.24 5.05
C GLN A 73 -0.32 2.28 6.22
N GLN A 74 -1.18 2.64 7.18
CA GLN A 74 -1.55 1.74 8.28
C GLN A 74 -2.26 0.49 7.79
N VAL A 75 -3.16 0.62 6.80
CA VAL A 75 -3.84 -0.52 6.17
C VAL A 75 -2.82 -1.45 5.50
N TYR A 76 -1.87 -0.92 4.72
CA TYR A 76 -0.82 -1.72 4.09
C TYR A 76 0.08 -2.42 5.11
N VAL A 77 0.51 -1.71 6.15
CA VAL A 77 1.32 -2.28 7.25
C VAL A 77 0.57 -3.43 7.93
N CYS A 78 -0.70 -3.22 8.25
CA CYS A 78 -1.55 -4.23 8.88
C CYS A 78 -1.67 -5.48 8.00
N ALA A 79 -1.97 -5.30 6.70
CA ALA A 79 -2.09 -6.40 5.76
C ALA A 79 -0.78 -7.18 5.61
N ILE A 80 0.36 -6.49 5.52
CA ILE A 80 1.70 -7.11 5.44
C ILE A 80 2.01 -7.91 6.71
N VAL A 81 1.70 -7.38 7.90
CA VAL A 81 1.90 -8.06 9.18
C VAL A 81 1.05 -9.33 9.25
N LEU A 82 -0.23 -9.25 8.88
CA LEU A 82 -1.14 -10.40 8.88
C LEU A 82 -0.69 -11.46 7.86
N ALA A 83 -0.33 -11.07 6.65
CA ALA A 83 0.20 -11.98 5.63
C ALA A 83 1.48 -12.68 6.12
N ARG A 84 2.36 -11.97 6.84
CA ARG A 84 3.55 -12.55 7.45
C ARG A 84 3.21 -13.55 8.55
N CYS A 85 2.21 -13.27 9.39
CA CYS A 85 1.75 -14.22 10.40
C CYS A 85 1.22 -15.50 9.74
N LEU A 86 0.40 -15.38 8.70
CA LEU A 86 -0.10 -16.54 7.95
C LEU A 86 1.02 -17.34 7.31
N HIS A 87 1.97 -16.68 6.67
CA HIS A 87 3.12 -17.34 6.08
C HIS A 87 3.94 -18.12 7.11
N LYS A 88 4.14 -17.58 8.32
CA LYS A 88 4.80 -18.30 9.42
C LYS A 88 4.02 -19.55 9.82
N VAL A 89 2.71 -19.45 9.98
CA VAL A 89 1.85 -20.60 10.34
C VAL A 89 1.95 -21.69 9.27
N LEU A 90 1.87 -21.33 8.00
CA LEU A 90 2.02 -22.27 6.89
C LEU A 90 3.41 -22.92 6.84
N ALA A 91 4.47 -22.14 7.01
CA ALA A 91 5.83 -22.67 7.02
C ALA A 91 6.06 -23.63 8.20
N THR A 92 5.50 -23.34 9.38
CA THR A 92 5.55 -24.25 10.53
C THR A 92 4.77 -25.53 10.25
N LEU A 93 3.57 -25.44 9.68
CA LEU A 93 2.75 -26.58 9.28
C LEU A 93 3.51 -27.49 8.29
N GLU A 94 4.12 -26.89 7.27
CA GLU A 94 4.92 -27.60 6.27
C GLU A 94 6.13 -28.30 6.90
N GLN A 95 6.88 -27.61 7.75
CA GLN A 95 8.02 -28.18 8.46
C GLN A 95 7.61 -29.36 9.34
N GLU A 96 6.51 -29.24 10.08
CA GLU A 96 5.99 -30.33 10.90
C GLU A 96 5.60 -31.54 10.04
N LEU A 97 4.90 -31.31 8.94
CA LEU A 97 4.45 -32.36 8.03
C LEU A 97 5.63 -33.10 7.38
N LEU A 98 6.63 -32.35 6.89
CA LEU A 98 7.87 -32.92 6.34
C LEU A 98 8.67 -33.69 7.40
N SER A 99 8.76 -33.14 8.63
CA SER A 99 9.48 -33.79 9.72
C SER A 99 8.84 -35.13 10.11
N GLU A 100 7.51 -35.18 10.13
CA GLU A 100 6.76 -36.40 10.44
C GLU A 100 6.87 -37.40 9.29
N SER A 101 6.76 -36.96 8.02
CA SER A 101 6.95 -37.83 6.85
C SER A 101 8.31 -38.54 6.88
N ARG A 102 9.39 -37.79 7.12
CA ARG A 102 10.74 -38.37 7.25
C ARG A 102 10.86 -39.34 8.42
N ARG A 103 10.18 -39.05 9.53
CA ARG A 103 10.14 -39.94 10.70
C ARG A 103 9.47 -41.27 10.38
N TRP A 104 8.38 -41.25 9.61
CA TRP A 104 7.70 -42.46 9.17
C TRP A 104 8.51 -43.27 8.17
N GLU A 105 9.30 -42.62 7.31
CA GLU A 105 10.23 -43.31 6.40
C GLU A 105 11.40 -43.98 7.14
N GLN A 106 11.91 -43.38 8.21
CA GLN A 106 13.11 -43.84 8.91
C GLN A 106 12.85 -44.93 9.96
N TYR A 107 11.68 -44.96 10.60
CA TYR A 107 11.39 -45.91 11.69
C TYR A 107 10.39 -46.99 11.26
N ALA A 108 10.78 -48.26 11.34
CA ALA A 108 9.93 -49.42 11.02
C ALA A 108 8.67 -49.57 11.92
N ARG A 109 8.63 -48.84 13.04
CA ARG A 109 7.44 -48.67 13.90
C ARG A 109 7.34 -47.20 14.33
N PRO A 110 6.64 -46.37 13.56
CA PRO A 110 6.42 -44.99 13.93
C PRO A 110 5.52 -44.91 15.18
N SER A 111 5.48 -43.76 15.83
CA SER A 111 4.59 -43.45 16.96
C SER A 111 3.16 -43.99 16.76
N SER A 112 2.44 -44.29 17.85
CA SER A 112 1.09 -44.87 17.78
C SER A 112 0.21 -44.13 16.77
N LEU A 113 -0.58 -44.90 15.99
CA LEU A 113 -1.49 -44.36 14.98
C LEU A 113 -2.43 -43.30 15.56
N ASP A 114 -2.81 -43.43 16.83
CA ASP A 114 -3.62 -42.45 17.55
C ASP A 114 -2.93 -41.08 17.69
N ASN A 115 -1.61 -41.05 17.86
CA ASN A 115 -0.84 -39.81 17.92
C ASN A 115 -0.74 -39.15 16.54
N LEU A 116 -0.56 -39.96 15.49
CA LEU A 116 -0.58 -39.45 14.12
C LEU A 116 -1.95 -38.87 13.76
N ALA A 117 -3.04 -39.58 14.05
CA ALA A 117 -4.40 -39.12 13.79
C ALA A 117 -4.68 -37.77 14.49
N ARG A 118 -4.21 -37.60 15.73
CA ARG A 118 -4.34 -36.32 16.44
C ARG A 118 -3.54 -35.18 15.80
N LYS A 119 -2.32 -35.46 15.33
CA LYS A 119 -1.51 -34.46 14.61
C LYS A 119 -2.16 -34.05 13.29
N VAL A 120 -2.62 -35.03 12.51
CA VAL A 120 -3.32 -34.78 11.24
C VAL A 120 -4.56 -33.91 11.45
N ALA A 121 -5.38 -34.21 12.46
CA ALA A 121 -6.54 -33.39 12.79
C ALA A 121 -6.15 -31.95 13.18
N THR A 122 -5.02 -31.78 13.88
CA THR A 122 -4.49 -30.46 14.24
C THR A 122 -4.02 -29.69 13.01
N TRP A 123 -3.31 -30.35 12.09
CA TRP A 123 -2.85 -29.74 10.85
C TRP A 123 -4.00 -29.34 9.94
N GLU A 124 -5.00 -30.21 9.79
CA GLU A 124 -6.22 -29.92 9.04
C GLU A 124 -6.94 -28.70 9.63
N TYR A 125 -7.12 -28.67 10.96
CA TYR A 125 -7.72 -27.54 11.65
C TYR A 125 -6.95 -26.22 11.39
N LEU A 126 -5.63 -26.23 11.54
CA LEU A 126 -4.78 -25.05 11.30
C LEU A 126 -4.82 -24.60 9.84
N HIS A 127 -4.82 -25.56 8.90
CA HIS A 127 -4.91 -25.27 7.47
C HIS A 127 -6.25 -24.60 7.14
N VAL A 128 -7.38 -25.16 7.59
CA VAL A 128 -8.72 -24.58 7.41
C VAL A 128 -8.81 -23.18 8.01
N ARG A 129 -8.30 -22.98 9.23
CA ARG A 129 -8.25 -21.66 9.87
C ARG A 129 -7.43 -20.64 9.07
N THR A 130 -6.31 -21.09 8.51
CA THR A 130 -5.45 -20.24 7.68
C THR A 130 -6.17 -19.82 6.41
N VAL A 131 -6.85 -20.75 5.73
CA VAL A 131 -7.64 -20.46 4.51
C VAL A 131 -8.76 -19.47 4.81
N LEU A 132 -9.51 -19.67 5.90
CA LEU A 132 -10.56 -18.74 6.33
C LEU A 132 -10.01 -17.35 6.64
N MET A 133 -8.83 -17.26 7.25
CA MET A 133 -8.19 -15.98 7.53
C MET A 133 -7.73 -15.29 6.25
N VAL A 134 -7.19 -16.02 5.27
CA VAL A 134 -6.85 -15.47 3.94
C VAL A 134 -8.10 -14.93 3.25
N GLN A 135 -9.22 -15.66 3.29
CA GLN A 135 -10.49 -15.20 2.73
C GLN A 135 -11.00 -13.93 3.42
N ALA A 136 -10.97 -13.89 4.76
CA ALA A 136 -11.36 -12.71 5.54
C ALA A 136 -10.47 -11.50 5.23
N MET A 137 -9.15 -11.70 5.11
CA MET A 137 -8.23 -10.65 4.69
C MET A 137 -8.54 -10.14 3.29
N ASN A 138 -8.82 -11.03 2.34
CA ASN A 138 -9.13 -10.63 0.98
C ASN A 138 -10.45 -9.84 0.90
N GLN A 139 -11.47 -10.26 1.66
CA GLN A 139 -12.74 -9.53 1.74
C GLN A 139 -12.57 -8.15 2.38
N PHE A 140 -11.80 -8.05 3.46
CA PHE A 140 -11.63 -6.79 4.18
C PHE A 140 -10.70 -5.81 3.44
N PHE A 141 -9.53 -6.28 3.01
CA PHE A 141 -8.52 -5.43 2.39
C PHE A 141 -8.68 -5.28 0.88
N GLY A 142 -9.34 -6.22 0.20
CA GLY A 142 -9.45 -6.22 -1.26
C GLY A 142 -10.16 -4.99 -1.79
N GLU A 143 -11.31 -4.62 -1.23
CA GLU A 143 -12.04 -3.41 -1.62
C GLU A 143 -11.25 -2.14 -1.29
N ILE A 144 -10.59 -2.10 -0.12
CA ILE A 144 -9.79 -0.95 0.29
C ILE A 144 -8.61 -0.73 -0.68
N PHE A 145 -7.92 -1.81 -1.05
CA PHE A 145 -6.81 -1.73 -2.00
C PHE A 145 -7.28 -1.36 -3.39
N LEU A 146 -8.44 -1.85 -3.85
CA LEU A 146 -9.01 -1.46 -5.13
C LEU A 146 -9.33 0.04 -5.17
N VAL A 147 -9.98 0.56 -4.13
CA VAL A 147 -10.32 1.99 -4.04
C VAL A 147 -9.05 2.84 -3.98
N THR A 148 -8.07 2.45 -3.16
CA THR A 148 -6.79 3.15 -3.05
C THR A 148 -6.05 3.18 -4.38
N TYR A 149 -6.00 2.05 -5.09
CA TYR A 149 -5.41 1.96 -6.42
C TYR A 149 -6.10 2.88 -7.43
N LEU A 150 -7.44 2.90 -7.45
CA LEU A 150 -8.19 3.79 -8.34
C LEU A 150 -7.93 5.26 -8.04
N LEU A 151 -7.84 5.63 -6.75
CA LEU A 151 -7.50 6.99 -6.34
C LEU A 151 -6.09 7.38 -6.79
N ASP A 152 -5.09 6.52 -6.56
CA ASP A 152 -3.71 6.78 -6.98
C ASP A 152 -3.61 6.96 -8.51
N VAL A 153 -4.32 6.13 -9.28
CA VAL A 153 -4.40 6.26 -10.75
C VAL A 153 -5.08 7.55 -11.17
N LEU A 154 -6.21 7.91 -10.56
CA LEU A 154 -6.93 9.16 -10.86
C LEU A 154 -6.03 10.38 -10.57
N VAL A 155 -5.33 10.38 -9.44
CA VAL A 155 -4.39 11.44 -9.06
C VAL A 155 -3.25 11.53 -10.06
N ALA A 156 -2.63 10.41 -10.44
CA ALA A 156 -1.60 10.38 -11.47
C ALA A 156 -2.11 10.92 -12.81
N VAL A 157 -3.31 10.54 -13.24
CA VAL A 157 -3.94 11.06 -14.47
C VAL A 157 -4.20 12.56 -14.39
N CYS A 158 -4.64 13.08 -13.23
CA CYS A 158 -4.81 14.51 -13.02
C CYS A 158 -3.48 15.27 -13.18
N PHE A 159 -2.40 14.76 -12.54
CA PHE A 159 -1.05 15.33 -12.69
C PHE A 159 -0.57 15.29 -14.14
N ALA A 160 -0.80 14.19 -14.86
CA ALA A 160 -0.45 14.07 -16.27
C ALA A 160 -1.25 15.05 -17.16
N THR A 161 -2.53 15.25 -16.85
CA THR A 161 -3.39 16.19 -17.59
C THR A 161 -2.92 17.62 -17.42
N GLN A 162 -2.51 18.03 -16.21
CA GLN A 162 -1.92 19.34 -15.97
C GLN A 162 -0.61 19.55 -16.74
N LEU A 163 0.23 18.51 -16.81
CA LEU A 163 1.49 18.55 -17.55
C LEU A 163 1.31 18.70 -19.07
N ILE A 164 0.17 18.25 -19.61
CA ILE A 164 -0.16 18.33 -21.05
C ILE A 164 -0.97 19.60 -21.38
N GLY A 165 -1.80 20.08 -20.46
CA GLY A 165 -2.80 21.12 -20.72
C GLY A 165 -2.31 22.57 -20.61
N GLU A 166 -1.12 22.81 -20.05
CA GLU A 166 -0.59 24.16 -19.87
C GLU A 166 0.46 24.52 -20.95
N GLU A 167 0.07 25.36 -21.91
CA GLU A 167 0.95 25.98 -22.91
C GLU A 167 1.50 27.33 -22.40
N THR A 168 2.52 27.33 -21.55
CA THR A 168 3.30 28.55 -21.22
C THR A 168 4.73 28.22 -20.76
N ASP A 169 5.64 29.21 -20.75
CA ASP A 169 7.01 29.07 -20.22
C ASP A 169 7.00 28.72 -18.72
N HIS A 170 7.00 27.43 -18.38
CA HIS A 170 7.05 26.97 -17.00
C HIS A 170 8.49 26.90 -16.48
N SER A 171 8.67 27.26 -15.20
CA SER A 171 9.94 27.06 -14.50
C SER A 171 10.33 25.58 -14.45
N LEU A 172 11.62 25.24 -14.44
CA LEU A 172 12.08 23.85 -14.24
C LEU A 172 11.48 23.20 -12.99
N LEU A 173 11.27 23.98 -11.93
CA LEU A 173 10.67 23.54 -10.68
C LEU A 173 9.24 23.01 -10.87
N PHE A 174 8.47 23.59 -11.79
CA PHE A 174 7.15 23.10 -12.17
C PHE A 174 7.26 21.65 -12.68
N TYR A 175 8.09 21.40 -13.70
CA TYR A 175 8.24 20.05 -14.25
C TYR A 175 8.70 19.04 -13.20
N PHE A 176 9.64 19.43 -12.31
CA PHE A 176 10.07 18.55 -11.22
C PHE A 176 8.93 18.18 -10.26
N VAL A 177 8.09 19.15 -9.87
CA VAL A 177 6.96 18.89 -8.98
C VAL A 177 5.92 18.01 -9.67
N TRP A 178 5.46 18.39 -10.86
CA TRP A 178 4.36 17.70 -11.55
C TRP A 178 4.74 16.31 -12.09
N LEU A 179 5.92 16.19 -12.72
CA LEU A 179 6.43 14.89 -13.17
C LEU A 179 6.82 14.00 -11.99
N GLY A 180 7.42 14.58 -10.94
CA GLY A 180 7.75 13.87 -9.71
C GLY A 180 6.51 13.30 -9.04
N SER A 181 5.41 14.07 -9.00
CA SER A 181 4.11 13.65 -8.47
C SER A 181 3.54 12.48 -9.28
N PHE A 182 3.50 12.63 -10.61
CA PHE A 182 3.04 11.55 -11.50
C PHE A 182 3.81 10.25 -11.26
N VAL A 183 5.14 10.32 -11.20
CA VAL A 183 6.00 9.15 -10.96
C VAL A 183 5.77 8.57 -9.57
N LEU A 184 5.62 9.41 -8.54
CA LEU A 184 5.42 8.96 -7.16
C LEU A 184 4.09 8.23 -6.97
N PHE A 185 2.97 8.83 -7.41
CA PHE A 185 1.65 8.20 -7.30
C PHE A 185 1.51 7.00 -8.24
N GLY A 186 2.11 7.05 -9.43
CA GLY A 186 2.23 5.89 -10.30
C GLY A 186 3.03 4.74 -9.65
N ALA A 187 4.09 5.07 -8.91
CA ALA A 187 4.86 4.09 -8.16
C ALA A 187 4.05 3.51 -6.99
N TYR A 188 3.18 4.27 -6.32
CA TYR A 188 2.27 3.71 -5.30
C TYR A 188 1.32 2.69 -5.91
N ALA A 189 0.67 3.04 -7.02
CA ALA A 189 -0.25 2.15 -7.72
C ALA A 189 0.43 0.86 -8.24
N MET A 190 1.72 0.91 -8.59
CA MET A 190 2.42 -0.23 -9.19
C MET A 190 3.23 -1.05 -8.19
N LEU A 191 3.90 -0.41 -7.22
CA LEU A 191 4.86 -1.06 -6.33
C LEU A 191 4.24 -1.57 -5.04
N LEU A 192 3.24 -0.88 -4.47
CA LEU A 192 2.59 -1.32 -3.23
C LEU A 192 1.77 -2.61 -3.42
N PRO A 193 1.08 -2.84 -4.56
CA PRO A 193 0.40 -4.11 -4.82
C PRO A 193 1.35 -5.26 -5.18
N LEU A 194 2.59 -4.96 -5.60
CA LEU A 194 3.53 -5.95 -6.15
C LEU A 194 3.75 -7.18 -5.23
N PRO A 195 3.95 -7.05 -3.90
CA PRO A 195 4.10 -8.21 -3.03
C PRO A 195 2.89 -9.15 -3.06
N PHE A 196 1.68 -8.61 -3.20
CA PHE A 196 0.44 -9.39 -3.26
C PHE A 196 0.29 -10.10 -4.60
N VAL A 197 0.63 -9.42 -5.70
CA VAL A 197 0.66 -10.04 -7.04
C VAL A 197 1.68 -11.18 -7.10
N LEU A 198 2.87 -10.97 -6.54
CA LEU A 198 3.92 -11.99 -6.48
C LEU A 198 3.47 -13.20 -5.63
N LEU A 199 2.80 -12.96 -4.50
CA LEU A 199 2.22 -14.04 -3.68
C LEU A 199 1.18 -14.85 -4.47
N ASN A 200 0.29 -14.19 -5.21
CA ASN A 200 -0.73 -14.89 -6.01
C ASN A 200 -0.12 -15.70 -7.16
N SER A 201 0.93 -15.18 -7.81
CA SER A 201 1.62 -15.88 -8.92
C SER A 201 2.34 -17.17 -8.50
N GLN A 202 2.57 -17.37 -7.20
CA GLN A 202 3.19 -18.58 -6.65
C GLN A 202 2.17 -19.66 -6.27
N VAL A 203 0.87 -19.35 -6.28
CA VAL A 203 -0.18 -20.35 -6.09
C VAL A 203 -0.52 -20.91 -7.48
N PRO A 204 -0.15 -22.16 -7.80
CA PRO A 204 -0.55 -22.76 -9.06
C PRO A 204 -2.08 -22.81 -9.11
N ASN A 205 -2.67 -22.31 -10.20
CA ASN A 205 -4.11 -22.41 -10.47
C ASN A 205 -4.51 -23.89 -10.38
N SER A 206 -5.08 -24.28 -9.24
CA SER A 206 -5.70 -25.58 -9.01
C SER A 206 -7.07 -25.64 -9.65
#